data_AF-A0A6L4YPL2-F1
#
_entry.id   AF-A0A6L4YPL2-F1
#
_cell.length_a   1.000
_cell.length_b   1.000
_cell.length_c   1.000
_cell.angle_alpha   90.00
_cell.angle_beta   90.00
_cell.angle_gamma   90.00
#
_symmetry.space_group_name_H-M   'P 1'
#
loop_
_entity.id
_entity.type
_entity.pdbx_description
1 polymer ?
#
loop_
_entity_poly.entity_id
_entity_poly.type
_entity_poly.pdbx_seq_one_letter_code
_entity_poly.pdbx_strand_id
1 'polypeptide(L)'
;MPDWFYVCCKRTEIPSIGKILQWTAKRNCKLKVAENYGFKQDLFSSDWQAVGFIYRENKHPFITEIELDDGSQECLFHQIIGEFLERVKLVNQSDSKTKVIQHLTQTKCIIVSQIPYSTDEQGYSAVNIVMDYFAQYCYGMNYANEVFYLDKIILEV
;
A
#
# COMPACT_ATOMS: atom_id res chain seq x y z
N MET A 1 13.07 4.61 -12.49
CA MET A 1 11.60 4.58 -12.28
C MET A 1 11.40 4.52 -10.77
N PRO A 2 10.42 5.23 -10.17
CA PRO A 2 10.10 5.03 -8.76
C PRO A 2 9.68 3.58 -8.52
N ASP A 3 10.01 3.05 -7.35
CA ASP A 3 9.51 1.75 -6.93
C ASP A 3 8.08 1.92 -6.43
N TRP A 4 7.24 0.93 -6.71
CA TRP A 4 5.85 0.91 -6.28
C TRP A 4 5.63 -0.27 -5.35
N PHE A 5 4.90 0.00 -4.28
CA PHE A 5 4.47 -1.02 -3.34
C PHE A 5 2.95 -0.91 -3.20
N TYR A 6 2.26 -2.04 -3.30
CA TYR A 6 0.82 -2.15 -3.21
C TYR A 6 0.40 -2.99 -1.99
N VAL A 7 -0.74 -2.65 -1.39
CA VAL A 7 -1.47 -3.53 -0.48
C VAL A 7 -2.90 -3.70 -0.97
N CYS A 8 -3.27 -4.92 -1.35
CA CYS A 8 -4.63 -5.26 -1.76
C CYS A 8 -5.48 -5.62 -0.53
N CYS A 9 -6.33 -4.69 -0.08
CA CYS A 9 -7.09 -4.77 1.16
C CYS A 9 -8.53 -5.28 0.95
N LYS A 10 -9.02 -6.13 1.87
CA LYS A 10 -10.40 -6.66 1.82
C LYS A 10 -11.43 -5.79 2.53
N ARG A 11 -11.00 -4.73 3.21
CA ARG A 11 -11.85 -3.76 3.91
C ARG A 11 -11.68 -2.38 3.29
N THR A 12 -12.77 -1.63 3.20
CA THR A 12 -12.79 -0.22 2.76
C THR A 12 -12.65 0.76 3.92
N GLU A 13 -12.59 0.28 5.16
CA GLU A 13 -12.38 1.12 6.34
C GLU A 13 -10.95 1.67 6.33
N ILE A 14 -10.82 2.90 5.86
CA ILE A 14 -9.54 3.60 5.81
C ILE A 14 -9.19 4.10 7.21
N PRO A 15 -7.99 3.81 7.72
CA PRO A 15 -7.53 4.39 8.98
C PRO A 15 -7.25 5.89 8.82
N SER A 16 -7.44 6.66 9.89
CA SER A 16 -6.95 8.03 9.90
C SER A 16 -5.42 8.08 9.88
N ILE A 17 -4.87 9.16 9.31
CA ILE A 17 -3.41 9.38 9.30
C ILE A 17 -2.84 9.35 10.72
N GLY A 18 -3.54 9.92 11.69
CA GLY A 18 -3.15 9.88 13.11
C GLY A 18 -2.96 8.45 13.64
N LYS A 19 -3.82 7.49 13.24
CA LYS A 19 -3.64 6.07 13.63
C LYS A 19 -2.40 5.46 13.01
N ILE A 20 -2.12 5.76 11.75
CA ILE A 20 -0.90 5.31 11.06
C ILE A 20 0.35 5.88 11.74
N LEU A 21 0.36 7.18 12.05
CA LEU A 21 1.47 7.84 12.75
C LEU A 21 1.70 7.26 14.16
N GLN A 22 0.63 6.96 14.89
CA GLN A 22 0.74 6.30 16.20
C GLN A 22 1.31 4.88 16.08
N TRP A 23 0.91 4.14 15.05
CA TRP A 23 1.40 2.80 14.79
C TRP A 23 2.89 2.76 14.45
N THR A 24 3.32 3.65 13.56
CA THR A 24 4.71 3.75 13.12
C THR A 24 5.59 4.19 14.29
N ALA A 25 5.14 5.16 15.09
CA ALA A 25 5.87 5.63 16.26
C ALA A 25 6.09 4.53 17.31
N LYS A 26 5.12 3.62 17.52
CA LYS A 26 5.27 2.44 18.40
C LYS A 26 6.34 1.45 17.91
N ARG A 27 6.76 1.56 16.65
CA ARG A 27 7.83 0.77 16.01
C ARG A 27 9.13 1.56 15.84
N ASN A 28 9.30 2.63 16.60
CA ASN A 28 10.44 3.54 16.51
C ASN A 28 10.59 4.23 15.13
N CYS A 29 9.53 4.29 14.33
CA CYS A 29 9.49 4.99 13.06
C CYS A 29 8.63 6.25 13.20
N LYS A 30 9.26 7.41 13.43
CA LYS A 30 8.53 8.67 13.60
C LYS A 30 8.39 9.37 12.25
N LEU A 31 7.18 9.28 11.68
CA LEU A 31 6.85 9.95 10.42
C LEU A 31 6.29 11.34 10.67
N LYS A 32 6.51 12.25 9.73
CA LYS A 32 5.80 13.53 9.60
C LYS A 32 4.98 13.51 8.31
N VAL A 33 3.91 14.30 8.26
CA VAL A 33 3.13 14.49 7.03
C VAL A 33 3.71 15.67 6.24
N ALA A 34 3.86 15.49 4.94
CA ALA A 34 4.31 16.53 4.03
C ALA A 34 3.16 17.49 3.70
N GLU A 35 3.35 18.79 3.97
CA GLU A 35 2.30 19.83 3.79
C GLU A 35 1.94 20.08 2.32
N ASN A 36 2.85 19.75 1.40
CA ASN A 36 2.73 20.05 -0.03
C ASN A 36 1.96 19.00 -0.85
N TYR A 37 1.55 17.88 -0.24
CA TYR A 37 0.81 16.81 -0.92
C TYR A 37 -0.71 16.85 -0.68
N GLY A 38 -1.28 18.07 -0.63
CA GLY A 38 -2.73 18.24 -0.53
C GLY A 38 -3.34 17.91 0.82
N PHE A 39 -2.55 17.48 1.81
CA PHE A 39 -3.02 17.21 3.17
C PHE A 39 -3.31 18.53 3.90
N LYS A 40 -4.49 19.09 3.65
CA LYS A 40 -5.13 20.15 4.47
C LYS A 40 -6.16 19.58 5.45
N GLN A 41 -6.28 18.26 5.50
CA GLN A 41 -7.30 17.55 6.27
C GLN A 41 -6.89 17.36 7.72
N ASP A 42 -7.89 17.12 8.55
CA ASP A 42 -7.73 16.70 9.94
C ASP A 42 -7.01 15.34 9.99
N LEU A 43 -5.91 15.25 10.76
CA LEU A 43 -5.17 13.99 11.00
C LEU A 43 -6.07 12.89 11.58
N PHE A 44 -7.20 13.25 12.18
CA PHE A 44 -8.17 12.31 12.72
C PHE A 44 -9.23 11.88 11.71
N SER A 45 -9.30 12.53 10.53
CA SER A 45 -10.20 12.14 9.47
C SER A 45 -9.76 10.87 8.75
N SER A 46 -10.73 10.15 8.19
CA SER A 46 -10.55 8.90 7.43
C SER A 46 -10.90 9.06 5.95
N ASP A 47 -11.07 10.30 5.48
CA ASP A 47 -11.47 10.68 4.11
C ASP A 47 -10.28 11.15 3.24
N TRP A 48 -9.06 10.83 3.65
CA TRP A 48 -7.86 11.15 2.89
C TRP A 48 -7.69 10.17 1.73
N GLN A 49 -7.25 10.69 0.58
CA GLN A 49 -6.98 9.89 -0.62
C GLN A 49 -5.49 9.73 -0.88
N ALA A 50 -4.69 10.74 -0.54
CA ALA A 50 -3.25 10.75 -0.70
C ALA A 50 -2.58 11.45 0.49
N VAL A 51 -1.39 10.98 0.84
CA VAL A 51 -0.57 11.58 1.90
C VAL A 51 0.91 11.38 1.58
N GLY A 52 1.71 12.43 1.76
CA GLY A 52 3.16 12.32 1.73
C GLY A 52 3.72 12.06 3.12
N PHE A 53 4.48 10.99 3.31
CA PHE A 53 5.16 10.69 4.58
C PHE A 53 6.65 11.01 4.51
N ILE A 54 7.11 11.84 5.45
CA ILE A 54 8.52 12.20 5.65
C ILE A 54 9.08 11.34 6.77
N TYR A 55 10.01 10.45 6.45
CA TYR A 55 10.66 9.55 7.42
C TYR A 55 11.91 10.16 8.08
N ARG A 56 12.49 11.20 7.46
CA ARG A 56 13.66 11.92 7.98
C ARG A 56 13.74 13.33 7.40
N GLU A 57 14.33 14.25 8.14
CA GLU A 57 14.55 15.62 7.67
C GLU A 57 15.40 15.65 6.39
N ASN A 58 15.09 16.59 5.50
CA ASN A 58 15.75 16.77 4.20
C ASN A 58 15.63 15.57 3.24
N LYS A 59 14.71 14.65 3.47
CA LYS A 59 14.37 13.57 2.54
C LYS A 59 13.08 13.86 1.80
N HIS A 60 13.01 13.39 0.56
CA HIS A 60 11.75 13.40 -0.20
C HIS A 60 10.74 12.46 0.46
N PRO A 61 9.48 12.88 0.60
CA PRO A 61 8.43 12.01 1.12
C PRO A 61 8.15 10.88 0.13
N PHE A 62 7.80 9.71 0.65
CA PHE A 62 7.08 8.72 -0.14
C PHE A 62 5.58 9.05 -0.09
N ILE A 63 4.89 8.80 -1.19
CA ILE A 63 3.48 9.15 -1.34
C ILE A 63 2.68 7.87 -1.18
N THR A 64 1.70 7.89 -0.29
CA THR A 64 0.75 6.79 -0.12
C THR A 64 -0.63 7.25 -0.53
N GLU A 65 -1.27 6.49 -1.41
CA GLU A 65 -2.55 6.77 -2.03
C GLU A 65 -3.52 5.60 -1.80
N ILE A 66 -4.82 5.89 -1.88
CA ILE A 66 -5.89 4.91 -1.71
C ILE A 66 -6.71 4.87 -2.98
N GLU A 67 -6.65 3.72 -3.64
CA GLU A 67 -7.44 3.42 -4.81
C GLU A 67 -8.69 2.64 -4.39
N LEU A 68 -9.85 3.25 -4.64
CA LEU A 68 -11.16 2.65 -4.43
C LEU A 68 -11.80 2.32 -5.78
N ASP A 69 -12.68 1.34 -5.78
CA ASP A 69 -13.60 1.13 -6.90
C ASP A 69 -14.61 2.29 -6.92
N ASP A 70 -14.50 3.16 -7.94
CA ASP A 70 -15.42 4.28 -8.15
C ASP A 70 -16.63 3.89 -9.04
N GLY A 71 -16.74 2.62 -9.42
CA GLY A 71 -17.78 2.07 -10.29
C GLY A 71 -17.52 2.24 -11.79
N SER A 72 -16.46 2.96 -12.19
CA SER A 72 -16.05 3.06 -13.58
C SER A 72 -15.14 1.89 -13.98
N GLN A 73 -15.31 1.39 -15.21
CA GLN A 73 -14.46 0.29 -15.73
C GLN A 73 -13.00 0.72 -15.95
N GLU A 74 -12.76 2.02 -16.05
CA GLU A 74 -11.44 2.61 -16.28
C GLU A 74 -10.78 3.09 -14.99
N CYS A 75 -11.36 2.78 -13.82
CA CYS A 75 -10.75 3.16 -12.55
C CYS A 75 -9.42 2.45 -12.35
N LEU A 76 -8.48 3.15 -11.71
CA LEU A 76 -7.15 2.63 -11.45
C LEU A 76 -7.18 1.35 -10.60
N PHE A 77 -8.18 1.21 -9.73
CA PHE A 77 -8.43 -0.01 -8.97
C PHE A 77 -8.62 -1.23 -9.89
N HIS A 78 -9.50 -1.18 -10.90
CA HIS A 78 -9.70 -2.32 -11.82
C HIS A 78 -8.47 -2.57 -12.69
N GLN A 79 -7.78 -1.51 -13.13
CA GLN A 79 -6.56 -1.64 -13.92
C GLN A 79 -5.46 -2.39 -13.14
N ILE A 80 -5.21 -2.01 -11.87
CA ILE A 80 -4.21 -2.67 -11.02
C ILE A 80 -4.59 -4.13 -10.74
N ILE A 81 -5.85 -4.41 -10.35
CA ILE A 81 -6.29 -5.80 -10.12
C ILE A 81 -6.16 -6.63 -11.39
N GLY A 82 -6.53 -6.08 -12.54
CA GLY A 82 -6.39 -6.72 -13.84
C GLY A 82 -4.94 -7.09 -14.14
N GLU A 83 -4.02 -6.14 -13.99
CA GLU A 83 -2.59 -6.37 -14.20
C GLU A 83 -2.04 -7.48 -13.28
N PHE A 84 -2.39 -7.45 -11.99
CA PHE A 84 -1.99 -8.48 -11.04
C PHE A 84 -2.54 -9.86 -11.41
N LEU A 85 -3.81 -9.93 -11.82
CA LEU A 85 -4.39 -11.19 -12.28
C LEU A 85 -3.71 -11.71 -13.54
N GLU A 86 -3.32 -10.84 -14.49
CA GLU A 86 -2.56 -11.25 -15.68
C GLU A 86 -1.18 -11.80 -15.32
N ARG A 87 -0.45 -11.14 -14.42
CA ARG A 87 0.85 -11.66 -13.94
C ARG A 87 0.70 -13.02 -13.26
N VAL A 88 -0.27 -13.15 -12.35
CA VAL A 88 -0.54 -14.41 -11.66
C VAL A 88 -0.97 -15.53 -12.62
N LYS A 89 -1.64 -15.22 -13.74
CA LYS A 89 -2.02 -16.21 -14.75
C LYS A 89 -0.80 -16.89 -15.38
N LEU A 90 0.32 -16.19 -15.53
CA LEU A 90 1.56 -16.72 -16.11
C LEU A 90 2.24 -17.79 -15.24
N VAL A 91 1.97 -17.79 -13.93
CA VAL A 91 2.54 -18.78 -12.99
C VAL A 91 1.80 -20.12 -13.10
N ASN A 92 2.51 -21.23 -12.94
CA ASN A 92 1.92 -22.57 -12.92
C ASN A 92 0.87 -22.73 -11.80
N GLN A 93 -0.12 -23.61 -12.05
CA GLN A 93 -1.18 -23.88 -11.09
C GLN A 93 -0.63 -24.42 -9.76
N SER A 94 -1.00 -23.77 -8.65
CA SER A 94 -0.59 -24.12 -7.29
C SER A 94 -1.60 -23.60 -6.27
N ASP A 95 -1.56 -24.11 -5.05
CA ASP A 95 -2.38 -23.59 -3.94
C ASP A 95 -2.08 -22.12 -3.66
N SER A 96 -0.81 -21.71 -3.80
CA SER A 96 -0.40 -20.30 -3.66
C SER A 96 -1.06 -19.43 -4.72
N LYS A 97 -1.04 -19.83 -5.99
CA LYS A 97 -1.74 -19.12 -7.07
C LYS A 97 -3.22 -18.97 -6.77
N THR A 98 -3.89 -20.05 -6.36
CA THR A 98 -5.31 -20.02 -6.00
C THR A 98 -5.59 -19.03 -4.86
N LYS A 99 -4.74 -19.01 -3.82
CA LYS A 99 -4.87 -18.08 -2.69
C LYS A 99 -4.72 -16.62 -3.12
N VAL A 100 -3.73 -16.31 -3.97
CA VAL A 100 -3.54 -14.95 -4.49
C VAL A 100 -4.74 -14.52 -5.33
N ILE A 101 -5.20 -15.34 -6.28
CA ILE A 101 -6.39 -15.04 -7.09
C ILE A 101 -7.62 -14.82 -6.20
N GLN A 102 -7.84 -15.69 -5.23
CA GLN A 102 -8.96 -15.55 -4.29
C GLN A 102 -8.84 -14.26 -3.47
N HIS A 103 -7.64 -13.86 -3.07
CA HIS A 103 -7.45 -12.62 -2.35
C HIS A 103 -7.73 -11.41 -3.24
N LEU A 104 -7.16 -11.38 -4.45
CA LEU A 104 -7.35 -10.30 -5.42
C LEU A 104 -8.83 -10.08 -5.74
N THR A 105 -9.59 -11.14 -5.98
CA THR A 105 -11.05 -11.05 -6.25
C THR A 105 -11.89 -10.59 -5.06
N GLN A 106 -11.36 -10.63 -3.85
CA GLN A 106 -12.00 -10.14 -2.63
C GLN A 106 -11.51 -8.74 -2.20
N THR A 107 -10.55 -8.17 -2.94
CA THR A 107 -10.02 -6.83 -2.68
C THR A 107 -11.12 -5.79 -2.86
N LYS A 108 -11.15 -4.79 -1.98
CA LYS A 108 -12.11 -3.69 -2.01
C LYS A 108 -11.45 -2.31 -2.06
N CYS A 109 -10.18 -2.22 -1.68
CA CYS A 109 -9.35 -1.06 -1.90
C CYS A 109 -7.89 -1.47 -2.05
N ILE A 110 -7.10 -0.61 -2.68
CA ILE A 110 -5.66 -0.81 -2.84
C ILE A 110 -4.95 0.38 -2.24
N ILE A 111 -3.98 0.10 -1.40
CA ILE A 111 -3.05 1.12 -0.93
C ILE A 111 -1.85 1.09 -1.85
N VAL A 112 -1.53 2.23 -2.45
CA VAL A 112 -0.39 2.37 -3.35
C VAL A 112 0.63 3.27 -2.68
N SER A 113 1.89 2.85 -2.62
CA SER A 113 2.98 3.67 -2.12
C SER A 113 4.03 3.86 -3.21
N GLN A 114 4.21 5.11 -3.63
CA GLN A 114 5.27 5.52 -4.54
C GLN A 114 6.53 5.86 -3.75
N ILE A 115 7.63 5.16 -4.03
CA ILE A 115 8.90 5.30 -3.33
C ILE A 115 9.89 6.09 -4.23
N PRO A 116 10.37 7.26 -3.78
CA PRO A 116 11.36 8.03 -4.53
C PRO A 116 12.66 7.24 -4.74
N TYR A 117 13.33 7.41 -5.88
CA TYR A 117 14.60 6.74 -6.17
C TYR A 117 15.73 7.06 -5.16
N SER A 118 15.65 8.22 -4.51
CA SER A 118 16.62 8.66 -3.49
C SER A 118 16.35 8.11 -2.08
N THR A 119 15.41 7.18 -1.97
CA THR A 119 15.03 6.53 -0.71
C THR A 119 16.15 5.60 -0.26
N ASP A 120 16.60 5.78 0.99
CA ASP A 120 17.57 4.89 1.62
C ASP A 120 16.88 3.78 2.41
N GLU A 121 17.66 2.89 3.02
CA GLU A 121 17.14 1.75 3.79
C GLU A 121 16.13 2.16 4.89
N GLN A 122 16.31 3.32 5.52
CA GLN A 122 15.38 3.81 6.53
C GLN A 122 14.04 4.20 5.90
N GLY A 123 14.07 4.76 4.70
CA GLY A 123 12.87 5.08 3.95
C GLY A 123 12.13 3.83 3.46
N TYR A 124 12.82 2.80 2.96
CA TYR A 124 12.18 1.51 2.63
C TYR A 124 11.58 0.85 3.88
N SER A 125 12.30 0.88 5.01
CA SER A 125 11.78 0.40 6.30
C SER A 125 10.53 1.17 6.74
N ALA A 126 10.52 2.50 6.58
CA ALA A 126 9.36 3.33 6.87
C ALA A 126 8.14 2.98 6.00
N VAL A 127 8.34 2.79 4.69
CA VAL A 127 7.29 2.34 3.78
C VAL A 127 6.76 0.99 4.21
N ASN A 128 7.63 0.00 4.45
CA ASN A 128 7.23 -1.33 4.92
C ASN A 128 6.36 -1.25 6.19
N ILE A 129 6.74 -0.45 7.18
CA ILE A 129 5.97 -0.30 8.43
C ILE A 129 4.57 0.30 8.17
N VAL A 130 4.45 1.24 7.24
CA VAL A 130 3.16 1.82 6.83
C VAL A 130 2.32 0.77 6.09
N MET A 131 2.89 0.07 5.12
CA MET A 131 2.18 -0.95 4.35
C MET A 131 1.74 -2.13 5.23
N ASP A 132 2.57 -2.54 6.19
CA ASP A 132 2.25 -3.55 7.19
C ASP A 132 1.05 -3.17 8.07
N TYR A 133 0.83 -1.87 8.32
CA TYR A 133 -0.39 -1.43 8.99
C TYR A 133 -1.63 -1.89 8.20
N PHE A 134 -1.66 -1.61 6.90
CA PHE A 134 -2.79 -1.96 6.06
C PHE A 134 -2.91 -3.48 5.86
N ALA A 135 -1.78 -4.18 5.74
CA ALA A 135 -1.77 -5.64 5.71
C ALA A 135 -2.47 -6.23 6.95
N GLN A 136 -2.14 -5.74 8.14
CA GLN A 136 -2.68 -6.25 9.40
C GLN A 136 -4.12 -5.80 9.69
N TYR A 137 -4.42 -4.51 9.51
CA TYR A 137 -5.70 -3.93 9.94
C TYR A 137 -6.78 -3.93 8.86
N CYS A 138 -6.38 -3.93 7.59
CA CYS A 138 -7.29 -3.94 6.44
C CYS A 138 -7.32 -5.30 5.73
N TYR A 139 -6.73 -6.35 6.35
CA TYR A 139 -6.60 -7.71 5.81
C TYR A 139 -5.97 -7.68 4.41
N GLY A 140 -4.90 -6.90 4.30
CA GLY A 140 -4.21 -6.59 3.06
C GLY A 140 -3.18 -7.65 2.68
N MET A 141 -3.04 -7.90 1.37
CA MET A 141 -1.94 -8.68 0.81
C MET A 141 -0.97 -7.73 0.13
N ASN A 142 0.29 -7.82 0.52
CA ASN A 142 1.36 -6.99 -0.01
C ASN A 142 1.78 -7.48 -1.40
N TYR A 143 2.10 -6.55 -2.29
CA TYR A 143 2.74 -6.80 -3.57
C TYR A 143 3.84 -5.78 -3.84
N ALA A 144 5.08 -6.26 -4.00
CA ALA A 144 6.23 -5.45 -4.36
C ALA A 144 7.26 -6.31 -5.10
N ASN A 145 7.96 -5.74 -6.08
CA ASN A 145 9.02 -6.41 -6.85
C ASN A 145 8.61 -7.79 -7.40
N GLU A 146 7.40 -7.90 -7.97
CA GLU A 146 6.86 -9.15 -8.52
C GLU A 146 6.59 -10.25 -7.47
N VAL A 147 6.42 -9.89 -6.19
CA VAL A 147 6.17 -10.85 -5.11
C VAL A 147 4.92 -10.50 -4.32
N PHE A 148 4.01 -11.46 -4.18
CA PHE A 148 2.88 -11.44 -3.25
C PHE A 148 3.25 -12.07 -1.90
N TYR A 149 2.88 -11.41 -0.79
CA TYR A 149 3.18 -11.92 0.55
C TYR A 149 2.18 -11.50 1.65
N LEU A 150 2.11 -12.34 2.70
CA LEU A 150 1.43 -12.11 3.99
C LEU A 150 2.35 -12.61 5.10
N ASP A 151 3.15 -11.73 5.70
CA ASP A 151 4.29 -12.02 6.62
C ASP A 151 5.41 -12.91 6.04
N LYS A 152 5.10 -13.73 5.03
CA LYS A 152 5.98 -14.58 4.24
C LYS A 152 5.56 -14.54 2.77
N ILE A 153 6.51 -14.85 1.89
CA ILE A 153 6.27 -15.00 0.46
C ILE A 153 5.18 -16.04 0.23
N ILE A 154 4.20 -15.67 -0.60
CA ILE A 154 3.12 -16.55 -1.06
C ILE A 154 3.38 -16.99 -2.49
N LEU A 155 3.69 -16.03 -3.36
CA LEU A 155 3.85 -16.25 -4.79
C LEU A 155 4.80 -15.20 -5.39
N GLU A 156 5.74 -15.67 -6.20
CA GLU A 156 6.54 -14.84 -7.11
C GLU A 156 5.92 -14.96 -8.51
N VAL A 157 5.78 -13.85 -9.22
CA VAL A 157 5.12 -13.78 -10.55
C VAL A 157 6.06 -13.37 -11.67
#